data_AF-A0A6L3JQ97-F1
#
_entry.id   AF-A0A6L3JQ97-F1
#
_cell.length_a   1.000
_cell.length_b   1.000
_cell.length_c   1.000
_cell.angle_alpha   90.00
_cell.angle_beta   90.00
_cell.angle_gamma   90.00
#
_symmetry.space_group_name_H-M   'P 1'
#
loop_
_entity.id
_entity.type
_entity.pdbx_description
1 polymer ?
#
loop_
_entity_poly.entity_id
_entity_poly.type
_entity_poly.pdbx_seq_one_letter_code
_entity_poly.pdbx_strand_id
1 'polypeptide(L)'
;LNLIKDKDVLLKSNNSLGHGIMEDIQDVIYVKTDGYTASNNPTIAYEIEKMNRKFLDEGKHYILVGPGRWGSSDSWLGIPVKWPHISAARVIVEAGLTNYRVDPSQGTHFFQNLTSFGVGYFTINAYMKDGIYNQEVLDTRPAIEETRFIRHVRFDKPLIVKMDGKKKLGVVMLPE
;
A
#
# COMPACT_ATOMS: atom_id res chain seq x y z
N LEU A 1 -10.85 -16.57 -2.03
CA LEU A 1 -10.80 -15.09 -1.92
C LEU A 1 -12.20 -14.45 -2.02
N ASN A 2 -13.01 -14.76 -3.04
CA ASN A 2 -14.39 -14.23 -3.16
C ASN A 2 -15.36 -14.60 -2.03
N LEU A 3 -15.06 -15.63 -1.23
CA LEU A 3 -15.88 -16.07 -0.10
C LEU A 3 -15.57 -15.31 1.21
N ILE A 4 -14.52 -14.48 1.24
CA ILE A 4 -14.15 -13.69 2.41
C ILE A 4 -15.14 -12.53 2.52
N LYS A 5 -15.70 -12.32 3.71
CA LYS A 5 -16.68 -11.25 3.95
C LYS A 5 -15.96 -9.90 3.95
N ASP A 6 -16.60 -8.91 3.35
CA ASP A 6 -16.02 -7.58 3.18
C ASP A 6 -15.76 -6.85 4.53
N LYS A 7 -16.43 -7.25 5.60
CA LYS A 7 -16.19 -6.74 6.97
C LYS A 7 -14.88 -7.25 7.60
N ASP A 8 -14.33 -8.35 7.10
CA ASP A 8 -13.14 -9.01 7.65
C ASP A 8 -11.87 -8.60 6.88
N VAL A 9 -11.99 -7.74 5.86
CA VAL A 9 -10.86 -7.29 5.04
C VAL A 9 -10.45 -5.86 5.38
N LEU A 10 -9.15 -5.60 5.35
CA LEU A 10 -8.59 -4.25 5.34
C LEU A 10 -8.48 -3.72 3.90
N LEU A 11 -7.98 -4.58 3.01
CA LEU A 11 -7.75 -4.26 1.60
C LEU A 11 -8.29 -5.38 0.72
N LYS A 12 -8.90 -5.03 -0.41
CA LYS A 12 -9.30 -5.95 -1.48
C LYS A 12 -9.05 -5.29 -2.82
N SER A 13 -8.36 -5.97 -3.71
CA SER A 13 -8.07 -5.50 -5.06
C SER A 13 -8.49 -6.54 -6.09
N ASN A 14 -9.26 -6.12 -7.09
CA ASN A 14 -9.57 -6.93 -8.29
C ASN A 14 -8.50 -6.78 -9.39
N ASN A 15 -7.44 -6.02 -9.11
CA ASN A 15 -6.31 -5.83 -9.99
C ASN A 15 -5.02 -5.89 -9.15
N SER A 16 -4.70 -7.11 -8.71
CA SER A 16 -3.49 -7.41 -7.94
C SER A 16 -2.45 -8.14 -8.78
N LEU A 17 -1.18 -7.84 -8.52
CA LEU A 17 -0.04 -8.67 -8.88
C LEU A 17 0.52 -9.38 -7.66
N GLY A 18 1.16 -10.52 -7.89
CA GLY A 18 1.69 -11.40 -6.86
C GLY A 18 0.89 -12.69 -6.75
N HIS A 19 1.48 -13.68 -6.07
CA HIS A 19 0.86 -14.97 -5.84
C HIS A 19 1.37 -15.56 -4.53
N GLY A 20 0.47 -16.11 -3.72
CA GLY A 20 0.82 -16.75 -2.45
C GLY A 20 0.09 -16.16 -1.25
N ILE A 21 0.62 -16.47 -0.07
CA ILE A 21 0.07 -16.10 1.23
C ILE A 21 1.21 -15.53 2.09
N MET A 22 0.96 -14.43 2.80
CA MET A 22 1.88 -13.84 3.80
C MET A 22 1.14 -13.67 5.12
N GLU A 23 1.78 -14.04 6.23
CA GLU A 23 1.16 -14.10 7.57
C GLU A 23 2.10 -13.52 8.65
N ASP A 24 3.07 -12.70 8.24
CA ASP A 24 4.16 -12.17 9.07
C ASP A 24 4.20 -10.63 9.14
N ILE A 25 3.21 -9.94 8.56
CA ILE A 25 3.19 -8.47 8.48
C ILE A 25 2.19 -7.89 9.48
N GLN A 26 2.66 -7.04 10.38
CA GLN A 26 1.81 -6.36 11.37
C GLN A 26 1.66 -4.86 11.12
N ASP A 27 2.51 -4.30 10.26
CA ASP A 27 2.66 -2.86 10.10
C ASP A 27 2.02 -2.36 8.81
N VAL A 28 1.26 -1.27 8.92
CA VAL A 28 0.67 -0.56 7.78
C VAL A 28 1.11 0.88 7.82
N ILE A 29 1.75 1.34 6.75
CA ILE A 29 2.08 2.74 6.52
C ILE A 29 1.15 3.24 5.42
N TYR A 30 0.42 4.32 5.69
CA TYR A 30 -0.44 4.92 4.69
C TYR A 30 -0.31 6.43 4.63
N VAL A 31 -0.54 6.97 3.44
CA VAL A 31 -0.62 8.41 3.19
C VAL A 31 -2.02 8.89 3.58
N LYS A 32 -2.07 9.91 4.42
CA LYS A 32 -3.32 10.59 4.80
C LYS A 32 -3.90 11.28 3.57
N THR A 33 -5.17 10.99 3.32
CA THR A 33 -5.91 11.48 2.15
C THR A 33 -6.71 12.75 2.44
N ASP A 34 -6.99 13.05 3.72
CA ASP A 34 -7.59 14.31 4.12
C ASP A 34 -6.65 15.48 3.83
N GLY A 35 -7.15 16.46 3.07
CA GLY A 35 -6.35 17.59 2.60
C GLY A 35 -5.20 17.23 1.66
N TYR A 36 -5.19 16.04 1.05
CA TYR A 36 -4.11 15.63 0.14
C TYR A 36 -4.02 16.53 -1.10
N THR A 37 -2.78 16.94 -1.43
CA THR A 37 -2.47 17.66 -2.67
C THR A 37 -1.18 17.11 -3.28
N ALA A 38 -1.19 16.89 -4.59
CA ALA A 38 -0.05 16.30 -5.32
C ALA A 38 1.23 17.15 -5.25
N SER A 39 1.12 18.44 -4.95
CA SER A 39 2.28 19.31 -4.66
C SER A 39 3.13 18.82 -3.48
N ASN A 40 2.56 18.03 -2.56
CA ASN A 40 3.26 17.46 -1.42
C ASN A 40 3.93 16.11 -1.72
N ASN A 41 3.74 15.52 -2.90
CA ASN A 41 4.27 14.19 -3.25
C ASN A 41 5.79 14.05 -3.07
N PRO A 42 6.63 15.05 -3.42
CA PRO A 42 8.06 14.98 -3.13
C PRO A 42 8.36 14.87 -1.63
N THR A 43 7.63 15.62 -0.79
CA THR A 43 7.77 15.56 0.67
C THR A 43 7.31 14.21 1.22
N ILE A 44 6.20 13.68 0.71
CA ILE A 44 5.67 12.37 1.08
C ILE A 44 6.70 11.27 0.75
N ALA A 45 7.34 11.33 -0.43
CA ALA A 45 8.37 10.37 -0.82
C ALA A 45 9.55 10.37 0.17
N TYR A 46 9.97 11.55 0.65
CA TYR A 46 11.03 11.69 1.64
C TYR A 46 10.64 11.16 3.02
N GLU A 47 9.40 11.37 3.47
CA GLU A 47 8.90 10.82 4.73
C GLU A 47 8.83 9.29 4.69
N ILE A 48 8.34 8.73 3.57
CA ILE A 48 8.29 7.28 3.36
C ILE A 48 9.68 6.66 3.33
N GLU A 49 10.64 7.31 2.66
CA GLU A 49 12.03 6.85 2.63
C GLU A 49 12.62 6.74 4.04
N LYS A 50 12.37 7.72 4.91
CA LYS A 50 12.81 7.67 6.32
C LYS A 50 12.20 6.50 7.07
N MET A 51 10.90 6.27 6.90
CA MET A 51 10.23 5.13 7.53
C MET A 51 10.79 3.80 7.02
N ASN A 52 10.99 3.68 5.70
CA ASN A 52 11.54 2.48 5.10
C ASN A 52 12.91 2.11 5.68
N ARG A 53 13.79 3.09 5.92
CA ARG A 53 15.09 2.85 6.57
C ARG A 53 14.94 2.24 7.97
N LYS A 54 14.02 2.75 8.80
CA LYS A 54 13.74 2.19 10.14
C LYS A 54 13.32 0.72 10.04
N PHE A 55 12.44 0.39 9.09
CA PHE A 55 12.01 -0.99 8.86
C PHE A 55 13.14 -1.90 8.37
N LEU A 56 14.02 -1.40 7.51
CA LEU A 56 15.21 -2.14 7.08
C LEU A 56 16.18 -2.39 8.25
N ASP A 57 16.44 -1.37 9.08
CA ASP A 57 17.32 -1.47 10.25
C ASP A 57 16.79 -2.46 11.30
N GLU A 58 15.47 -2.54 11.45
CA GLU A 58 14.79 -3.50 12.33
C GLU A 58 14.58 -4.89 11.72
N GLY A 59 14.89 -5.08 10.43
CA GLY A 59 14.60 -6.33 9.71
C GLY A 59 13.11 -6.64 9.59
N LYS A 60 12.25 -5.61 9.58
CA LYS A 60 10.78 -5.74 9.53
C LYS A 60 10.22 -5.35 8.18
N HIS A 61 8.97 -5.73 7.96
CA HIS A 61 8.21 -5.46 6.74
C HIS A 61 6.89 -4.76 7.03
N TYR A 62 6.35 -4.08 6.02
CA TYR A 62 5.07 -3.37 6.13
C TYR A 62 4.25 -3.44 4.85
N ILE A 63 2.99 -3.07 4.97
CA ILE A 63 2.07 -2.76 3.87
C ILE A 63 2.11 -1.25 3.63
N LEU A 64 2.33 -0.83 2.39
CA LEU A 64 2.34 0.57 1.97
C LEU A 64 1.08 0.92 1.20
N VAL A 65 0.36 1.95 1.62
CA VAL A 65 -0.85 2.44 0.94
C VAL A 65 -0.74 3.92 0.63
N GLY A 66 -1.07 4.35 -0.58
CA GLY A 66 -1.02 5.76 -0.92
C GLY A 66 -1.67 6.10 -2.25
N PRO A 67 -1.95 7.38 -2.49
CA PRO A 67 -2.69 7.83 -3.65
C PRO A 67 -1.85 7.86 -4.93
N GLY A 68 -2.48 7.53 -6.05
CA GLY A 68 -1.88 7.58 -7.39
C GLY A 68 -0.72 6.60 -7.59
N ARG A 69 0.22 6.95 -8.47
CA ARG A 69 1.32 6.05 -8.83
C ARG A 69 2.46 6.04 -7.82
N TRP A 70 3.02 4.87 -7.55
CA TRP A 70 4.31 4.77 -6.87
C TRP A 70 5.46 4.86 -7.88
N GLY A 71 6.42 5.74 -7.61
CA GLY A 71 7.61 5.90 -8.44
C GLY A 71 7.40 6.62 -9.76
N SER A 72 6.40 7.49 -9.82
CA SER A 72 6.18 8.37 -10.98
C SER A 72 7.32 9.38 -11.10
N SER A 73 7.86 9.56 -12.31
CA SER A 73 8.78 10.67 -12.63
C SER A 73 8.06 12.03 -12.60
N ASP A 74 6.75 12.03 -12.87
CA ASP A 74 5.90 13.20 -12.73
C ASP A 74 5.20 13.14 -11.36
N SER A 75 5.65 14.00 -10.44
CA SER A 75 5.10 14.09 -9.09
C SER A 75 3.64 14.55 -9.06
N TRP A 76 3.13 15.17 -10.14
CA TRP A 76 1.71 15.49 -10.24
C TRP A 76 0.85 14.26 -10.50
N LEU A 77 1.43 13.13 -10.90
CA LEU A 77 0.73 11.88 -11.17
C LEU A 77 1.05 10.76 -10.15
N GLY A 78 1.94 11.02 -9.20
CA GLY A 78 2.20 10.06 -8.14
C GLY A 78 3.32 10.46 -7.20
N ILE A 79 3.60 9.59 -6.24
CA ILE A 79 4.64 9.80 -5.24
C ILE A 79 5.98 9.33 -5.84
N PRO A 80 6.98 10.23 -6.00
CA PRO A 80 8.23 9.94 -6.72
C PRO A 80 9.24 9.16 -5.87
N VAL A 81 8.85 7.98 -5.39
CA VAL A 81 9.75 7.04 -4.70
C VAL A 81 10.65 6.28 -5.67
N LYS A 82 11.85 5.92 -5.25
CA LYS A 82 12.67 4.89 -5.91
C LYS A 82 12.53 3.58 -5.14
N TRP A 83 12.91 2.46 -5.76
CA TRP A 83 12.86 1.16 -5.09
C TRP A 83 13.52 1.14 -3.70
N PRO A 84 14.73 1.68 -3.48
CA PRO A 84 15.35 1.72 -2.15
C PRO A 84 14.56 2.54 -1.12
N HIS A 85 13.65 3.42 -1.54
CA HIS A 85 12.83 4.22 -0.64
C HIS A 85 11.67 3.42 -0.05
N ILE A 86 11.30 2.29 -0.65
CA ILE A 86 10.14 1.46 -0.24
C ILE A 86 10.44 -0.04 -0.24
N SER A 87 11.71 -0.43 -0.24
CA SER A 87 12.16 -1.81 -0.43
C SER A 87 11.82 -2.77 0.72
N ALA A 88 11.44 -2.26 1.91
CA ALA A 88 10.93 -3.09 3.00
C ALA A 88 9.42 -3.37 2.90
N ALA A 89 8.70 -2.73 1.97
CA ALA A 89 7.30 -3.02 1.73
C ALA A 89 7.12 -4.41 1.10
N ARG A 90 6.18 -5.20 1.64
CA ARG A 90 5.80 -6.52 1.12
C ARG A 90 4.48 -6.50 0.36
N VAL A 91 3.66 -5.48 0.59
CA VAL A 91 2.48 -5.15 -0.21
C VAL A 91 2.50 -3.66 -0.46
N ILE A 92 2.30 -3.26 -1.71
CA ILE A 92 2.20 -1.86 -2.15
C ILE A 92 0.83 -1.67 -2.78
N VAL A 93 0.14 -0.61 -2.37
CA VAL A 93 -1.22 -0.31 -2.80
C VAL A 93 -1.26 1.08 -3.44
N GLU A 94 -1.71 1.13 -4.69
CA GLU A 94 -2.15 2.36 -5.36
C GLU A 94 -3.64 2.57 -5.07
N ALA A 95 -3.95 3.55 -4.25
CA ALA A 95 -5.31 3.96 -3.94
C ALA A 95 -5.77 5.07 -4.91
N GLY A 96 -6.90 4.87 -5.56
CA GLY A 96 -7.54 5.91 -6.37
C GLY A 96 -8.17 7.00 -5.50
N LEU A 97 -8.03 8.27 -5.90
CA LEU A 97 -8.81 9.37 -5.34
C LEU A 97 -9.75 9.95 -6.41
N THR A 98 -10.89 10.51 -5.98
CA THR A 98 -11.96 11.01 -6.86
C THR A 98 -11.47 11.99 -7.94
N ASN A 99 -10.48 12.82 -7.60
CA ASN A 99 -9.88 13.84 -8.50
C ASN A 99 -8.40 13.57 -8.81
N TYR A 100 -7.91 12.36 -8.53
CA TYR A 100 -6.52 11.97 -8.76
C TYR A 100 -6.48 10.62 -9.45
N ARG A 101 -6.79 10.65 -10.74
CA ARG A 101 -6.85 9.46 -11.59
C ARG A 101 -5.58 9.34 -12.39
N VAL A 102 -4.87 8.24 -12.18
CA VAL A 102 -3.66 7.95 -12.94
C VAL A 102 -3.73 6.49 -13.36
N ASP A 103 -3.66 6.24 -14.66
CA ASP A 103 -3.67 4.86 -15.17
C ASP A 103 -2.48 4.10 -14.60
N PRO A 104 -2.55 2.81 -14.26
CA PRO A 104 -1.37 2.10 -13.76
C PRO A 104 -0.28 2.10 -14.84
N SER A 105 0.89 2.69 -14.56
CA SER A 105 2.08 2.54 -15.42
C SER A 105 3.14 1.75 -14.66
N GLN A 106 3.33 0.50 -15.04
CA GLN A 106 4.34 -0.35 -14.43
C GLN A 106 5.68 -0.04 -15.11
N GLY A 107 6.50 0.82 -14.49
CA GLY A 107 7.87 1.03 -14.96
C GLY A 107 8.64 -0.29 -14.90
N THR A 108 9.34 -0.66 -15.99
CA THR A 108 9.92 -2.01 -16.17
C THR A 108 10.83 -2.44 -15.01
N HIS A 109 11.66 -1.54 -14.48
CA HIS A 109 12.57 -1.84 -13.37
C HIS A 109 11.84 -1.98 -12.02
N PHE A 110 10.78 -1.19 -11.82
CA PHE A 110 9.94 -1.30 -10.63
C PHE A 110 9.20 -2.64 -10.62
N PHE A 111 8.68 -3.04 -11.78
CA PHE A 111 7.98 -4.31 -11.96
C PHE A 111 8.87 -5.54 -11.76
N GLN A 112 10.10 -5.53 -12.27
CA GLN A 112 11.06 -6.63 -12.08
C GLN A 112 11.35 -6.89 -10.59
N ASN A 113 11.43 -5.83 -9.78
CA ASN A 113 11.62 -5.99 -8.33
C ASN A 113 10.38 -6.56 -7.64
N LEU A 114 9.18 -6.10 -8.02
CA LEU A 114 7.93 -6.64 -7.46
C LEU A 114 7.83 -8.16 -7.63
N THR A 115 8.12 -8.65 -8.84
CA THR A 115 8.05 -10.09 -9.13
C THR A 115 9.19 -10.87 -8.47
N SER A 116 10.42 -10.34 -8.46
CA SER A 116 11.60 -11.03 -7.92
C SER A 116 11.59 -11.15 -6.40
N PHE A 117 11.07 -10.15 -5.68
CA PHE A 117 11.00 -10.13 -4.23
C PHE A 117 9.66 -10.61 -3.66
N GLY A 118 8.76 -11.08 -4.54
CA GLY A 118 7.44 -11.57 -4.15
C GLY A 118 6.55 -10.51 -3.52
N VAL A 119 6.72 -9.24 -3.89
CA VAL A 119 5.94 -8.12 -3.33
C VAL A 119 4.57 -8.07 -3.99
N GLY A 120 3.52 -7.99 -3.17
CA GLY A 120 2.16 -7.79 -3.64
C GLY A 120 1.95 -6.38 -4.17
N TYR A 121 1.28 -6.23 -5.31
CA TYR A 121 0.99 -4.91 -5.88
C TYR A 121 -0.50 -4.77 -6.17
N PHE A 122 -1.19 -3.91 -5.43
CA PHE A 122 -2.65 -3.81 -5.46
C PHE A 122 -3.05 -2.47 -6.06
N THR A 123 -3.96 -2.48 -7.03
CA THR A 123 -4.67 -1.27 -7.44
C THR A 123 -6.07 -1.28 -6.83
N ILE A 124 -6.45 -0.25 -6.08
CA ILE A 124 -7.75 -0.17 -5.42
C ILE A 124 -8.39 1.18 -5.74
N ASN A 125 -9.60 1.18 -6.27
CA ASN A 125 -10.39 2.38 -6.51
C ASN A 125 -11.75 2.26 -5.79
N ALA A 126 -11.73 2.56 -4.49
CA ALA A 126 -12.91 2.47 -3.64
C ALA A 126 -14.07 3.37 -4.12
N TYR A 127 -13.77 4.53 -4.72
CA TYR A 127 -14.78 5.44 -5.27
C TYR A 127 -15.56 4.83 -6.45
N MET A 128 -14.88 4.06 -7.31
CA MET A 128 -15.50 3.35 -8.43
C MET A 128 -16.09 2.00 -8.02
N LYS A 129 -16.14 1.70 -6.71
CA LYS A 129 -16.51 0.38 -6.16
C LYS A 129 -15.64 -0.75 -6.71
N ASP A 130 -14.39 -0.44 -7.08
CA ASP A 130 -13.40 -1.41 -7.53
C ASP A 130 -12.38 -1.70 -6.43
N GLY A 131 -12.69 -2.73 -5.65
CA GLY A 131 -11.92 -3.10 -4.47
C GLY A 131 -12.42 -2.44 -3.18
N ILE A 132 -11.71 -2.70 -2.08
CA ILE A 132 -12.03 -2.23 -0.73
C ILE A 132 -10.78 -1.65 -0.12
N TYR A 133 -10.89 -0.46 0.46
CA TYR A 133 -9.87 0.11 1.34
C TYR A 133 -10.56 0.68 2.58
N ASN A 134 -10.52 -0.09 3.66
CA ASN A 134 -11.14 0.27 4.93
C ASN A 134 -10.22 1.20 5.75
N GLN A 135 -9.99 2.42 5.25
CA GLN A 135 -9.10 3.40 5.89
C GLN A 135 -9.54 3.76 7.32
N GLU A 136 -10.84 3.80 7.59
CA GLU A 136 -11.39 4.09 8.93
C GLU A 136 -10.88 3.12 10.01
N VAL A 137 -10.62 1.86 9.63
CA VAL A 137 -10.06 0.83 10.51
C VAL A 137 -8.60 1.12 10.88
N LEU A 138 -7.88 1.87 10.05
CA LEU A 138 -6.53 2.39 10.34
C LEU A 138 -6.61 3.68 11.15
N ASP A 139 -7.51 4.60 10.79
CA ASP A 139 -7.66 5.91 11.44
C ASP A 139 -8.08 5.80 12.92
N THR A 140 -8.83 4.76 13.27
CA THR A 140 -9.26 4.46 14.65
C THR A 140 -8.19 3.84 15.53
N ARG A 141 -7.06 3.39 14.96
CA ARG A 141 -5.95 2.80 15.72
C ARG A 141 -4.95 3.86 16.19
N PRO A 142 -4.29 3.65 17.34
CA PRO A 142 -3.19 4.51 17.75
C PRO A 142 -2.05 4.43 16.73
N ALA A 143 -1.53 5.59 16.33
CA ALA A 143 -0.34 5.66 15.49
C ALA A 143 0.89 5.30 16.30
N ILE A 144 1.76 4.45 15.76
CA ILE A 144 3.13 4.27 16.27
C ILE A 144 3.94 5.52 15.93
N GLU A 145 3.75 6.03 14.72
CA GLU A 145 4.35 7.26 14.25
C GLU A 145 3.37 7.97 13.30
N GLU A 146 3.28 9.29 13.42
CA GLU A 146 2.44 10.12 12.57
C GLU A 146 3.18 11.41 12.22
N THR A 147 3.19 11.74 10.93
CA THR A 147 3.71 13.01 10.42
C THR A 147 2.55 13.86 9.91
N ARG A 148 2.86 14.94 9.20
CA ARG A 148 1.84 15.72 8.48
C ARG A 148 1.13 14.88 7.42
N PHE A 149 1.81 13.98 6.72
CA PHE A 149 1.27 13.30 5.54
C PHE A 149 1.13 11.79 5.66
N ILE A 150 1.88 11.14 6.55
CA ILE A 150 1.85 9.69 6.69
C ILE A 150 1.46 9.28 8.11
N ARG A 151 0.83 8.12 8.22
CA ARG A 151 0.56 7.47 9.49
C ARG A 151 1.02 6.02 9.42
N HIS A 152 1.69 5.58 10.47
CA HIS A 152 2.12 4.20 10.68
C HIS A 152 1.34 3.61 11.84
N VAL A 153 0.60 2.54 11.55
CA VAL A 153 -0.15 1.77 12.54
C VAL A 153 0.37 0.34 12.59
N ARG A 154 0.33 -0.25 13.79
CA ARG A 154 0.71 -1.66 14.03
C ARG A 154 -0.47 -2.42 14.60
N PHE A 155 -0.63 -3.65 14.15
CA PHE A 155 -1.60 -4.61 14.65
C PHE A 155 -0.94 -5.55 15.65
N ASP A 156 -1.68 -5.95 16.70
CA ASP A 156 -1.17 -6.88 17.73
C ASP A 156 -0.87 -8.28 17.16
N LYS A 157 -1.63 -8.68 16.13
CA LYS A 157 -1.46 -9.94 15.41
C LYS A 157 -1.18 -9.66 13.93
N PRO A 158 -0.42 -10.52 13.24
CA PRO A 158 -0.16 -10.37 11.82
C PRO A 158 -1.43 -10.31 10.98
N LEU A 159 -1.39 -9.46 9.96
CA LEU A 159 -2.36 -9.43 8.87
C LEU A 159 -2.11 -10.61 7.94
N ILE A 160 -3.18 -11.14 7.38
CA ILE A 160 -3.07 -12.24 6.40
C ILE A 160 -3.27 -11.67 5.00
N VAL A 161 -2.22 -11.70 4.20
CA VAL A 161 -2.25 -11.33 2.79
C VAL A 161 -2.45 -12.57 1.95
N LYS A 162 -3.41 -12.56 1.02
CA LYS A 162 -3.60 -13.64 0.05
C LYS A 162 -3.73 -13.07 -1.36
N MET A 163 -2.97 -13.63 -2.30
CA MET A 163 -2.91 -13.17 -3.69
C MET A 163 -3.09 -14.33 -4.66
N ASP A 164 -3.99 -14.17 -5.62
CA ASP A 164 -4.20 -15.05 -6.75
C ASP A 164 -3.88 -14.30 -8.04
N GLY A 165 -2.61 -14.32 -8.45
CA GLY A 165 -2.15 -13.69 -9.69
C GLY A 165 -2.82 -14.19 -10.98
N LYS A 166 -3.40 -15.41 -10.99
CA LYS A 166 -4.17 -15.89 -12.16
C LYS A 166 -5.51 -15.16 -12.27
N LYS A 167 -6.14 -14.87 -11.14
CA LYS A 167 -7.40 -14.13 -11.06
C LYS A 167 -7.23 -12.63 -10.85
N LYS A 168 -5.99 -12.15 -10.73
CA LYS A 168 -5.63 -10.77 -10.36
C LYS A 168 -6.32 -10.30 -9.08
N LEU A 169 -6.53 -11.20 -8.13
CA LEU A 169 -7.27 -10.91 -6.90
C LEU A 169 -6.34 -10.94 -5.69
N GLY A 170 -6.35 -9.85 -4.92
CA GLY A 170 -5.54 -9.69 -3.72
C GLY A 170 -6.41 -9.25 -2.54
N VAL A 171 -6.16 -9.82 -1.37
CA VAL A 171 -6.83 -9.42 -0.13
C VAL A 171 -5.81 -9.29 1.00
N VAL A 172 -6.04 -8.33 1.89
CA VAL A 172 -5.41 -8.24 3.20
C VAL A 172 -6.52 -8.34 4.23
N MET A 173 -6.49 -9.39 5.03
CA MET A 173 -7.50 -9.65 6.06
C MET A 173 -7.06 -9.04 7.39
N LEU A 174 -8.05 -8.53 8.14
CA LEU A 174 -7.85 -8.14 9.52
C LEU A 174 -7.50 -9.38 10.37
N PRO A 175 -6.72 -9.23 11.45
CA PRO A 175 -6.43 -10.35 12.32
C PRO A 175 -7.69 -10.74 13.10
N GLU A 176 -7.84 -12.04 13.38
CA GLU A 176 -8.90 -12.58 14.25
C GLU A 176 -8.73 -12.19 15.72
#